data_AF-A0A818EX06-F1
#
_entry.id   AF-A0A818EX06-F1
#
_cell.length_a   1.000
_cell.length_b   1.000
_cell.length_c   1.000
_cell.angle_alpha   90.00
_cell.angle_beta   90.00
_cell.angle_gamma   90.00
#
_symmetry.space_group_name_H-M   'P 1'
#
loop_
_entity.id
_entity.type
_entity.pdbx_description
1 polymer ?
#
loop_
_entity_poly.entity_id
_entity_poly.type
_entity_poly.pdbx_seq_one_letter_code
_entity_poly.pdbx_strand_id
1 'polypeptide(L)' 'DIIYRFPNDFTLKSKSFVKILSRQASKRRYSYEKNHILVADSIETWATGVKTIINRLIDANGDERDIITQTF' A
#
# COMPACT_ATOMS: atom_id res chain seq x y z
N ASP A 1 11.34 -6.24 6.66
CA ASP A 1 10.60 -5.38 5.71
C ASP A 1 9.30 -6.04 5.29
N ILE A 2 8.23 -5.26 5.19
CA ILE A 2 6.94 -5.72 4.65
C ILE A 2 6.94 -5.38 3.17
N ILE A 3 6.71 -6.37 2.31
CA ILE A 3 6.70 -6.19 0.85
C ILE A 3 5.32 -6.53 0.34
N TYR A 4 4.68 -5.56 -0.32
CA TYR A 4 3.48 -5.79 -1.10
C TYR A 4 3.83 -5.79 -2.59
N ARG A 5 3.43 -6.85 -3.29
CA ARG A 5 3.57 -6.94 -4.74
C ARG A 5 2.23 -6.63 -5.38
N PHE A 6 2.22 -5.68 -6.30
CA PHE A 6 1.04 -5.41 -7.10
C PHE A 6 0.67 -6.66 -7.93
N PRO A 7 -0.64 -6.91 -8.18
CA PRO A 7 -1.07 -7.93 -9.13
C PRO A 7 -0.42 -7.73 -10.51
N ASN A 8 -0.10 -8.82 -11.21
CA ASN A 8 0.62 -8.75 -12.49
C ASN A 8 -0.18 -8.00 -13.59
N ASP A 9 -1.50 -7.97 -13.47
CA ASP A 9 -2.43 -7.28 -14.37
C ASP A 9 -2.82 -5.88 -13.88
N PHE A 10 -2.24 -5.43 -12.75
CA PHE A 10 -2.54 -4.12 -12.20
C PHE A 10 -2.02 -3.01 -13.10
N THR A 11 -2.91 -2.10 -13.49
CA THR A 11 -2.56 -0.87 -14.22
C THR A 11 -3.14 0.33 -13.48
N LEU A 12 -2.28 1.30 -13.13
CA LEU A 12 -2.72 2.58 -12.61
C LEU A 12 -2.91 3.57 -13.76
N LYS A 13 -4.14 4.07 -13.94
CA LYS A 13 -4.42 5.08 -14.96
C LYS A 13 -3.70 6.40 -14.63
N SER A 14 -3.33 7.13 -15.68
CA SER A 14 -2.72 8.46 -15.52
C SER A 14 -3.59 9.36 -14.64
N LYS A 15 -2.95 10.17 -13.78
CA LYS A 15 -3.60 11.09 -12.82
C LYS A 15 -4.63 10.43 -11.90
N SER A 16 -4.49 9.13 -11.66
CA SER A 16 -5.32 8.37 -10.72
C SER A 16 -4.51 7.97 -9.49
N PHE A 17 -5.19 7.50 -8.45
CA PHE A 17 -4.55 6.97 -7.24
C PHE A 17 -5.02 5.54 -6.98
N VAL A 18 -4.28 4.84 -6.12
CA VAL A 18 -4.69 3.57 -5.52
C VAL A 18 -4.38 3.63 -4.03
N LYS A 19 -5.27 3.07 -3.20
CA LYS A 19 -5.07 2.92 -1.77
C LYS A 19 -4.89 1.43 -1.46
N ILE A 20 -3.80 1.09 -0.78
CA ILE A 20 -3.48 -0.29 -0.44
C ILE A 20 -3.75 -0.49 1.06
N LEU A 21 -4.80 -1.25 1.37
CA LEU A 21 -5.19 -1.53 2.75
C LEU A 21 -4.53 -2.81 3.24
N SER A 22 -4.11 -2.84 4.50
CA SER A 22 -3.80 -4.09 5.18
C SER A 22 -5.07 -4.91 5.44
N ARG A 23 -4.94 -6.21 5.73
CA ARG A 23 -6.07 -7.10 6.05
C ARG A 23 -6.91 -6.59 7.22
N GLN A 24 -6.30 -6.01 8.24
CA GLN A 24 -7.07 -5.45 9.37
C GLN A 24 -7.80 -4.16 8.98
N ALA A 25 -7.16 -3.31 8.18
CA ALA A 25 -7.75 -2.05 7.73
C ALA A 25 -8.93 -2.26 6.79
N SER A 26 -8.89 -3.29 5.92
CA SER A 26 -9.97 -3.60 4.98
C SER A 26 -11.27 -4.05 5.66
N LYS A 27 -11.17 -4.66 6.84
CA LYS A 27 -12.31 -5.13 7.66
C LYS A 27 -13.04 -4.00 8.40
N ARG A 28 -12.49 -2.79 8.47
CA ARG A 28 -13.13 -1.67 9.17
C ARG A 28 -14.29 -1.12 8.34
N ARG A 29 -15.43 -0.86 8.99
CA ARG A 29 -16.72 -0.41 8.41
C ARG A 29 -16.66 0.85 7.53
N TYR A 30 -15.54 1.58 7.49
CA TYR A 30 -15.38 2.84 6.74
C TYR A 30 -14.62 2.69 5.41
N SER A 31 -14.38 1.47 4.90
CA SER A 31 -13.78 1.22 3.59
C SER A 31 -14.76 1.44 2.41
N TYR A 32 -15.62 2.47 2.48
CA TYR A 32 -16.70 2.74 1.51
C TYR A 32 -16.22 3.06 0.08
N GLU A 33 -14.93 3.34 -0.12
CA GLU A 33 -14.35 3.53 -1.44
C GLU A 33 -13.99 2.18 -2.06
N LYS A 34 -14.93 1.41 -2.60
CA LYS A 34 -14.57 0.17 -3.33
C LYS A 34 -13.74 0.44 -4.59
N ASN A 35 -13.81 1.66 -5.13
CA ASN A 35 -13.06 2.06 -6.32
C ASN A 35 -11.64 2.47 -5.90
N HIS A 36 -10.63 1.96 -6.62
CA HIS A 36 -9.21 2.26 -6.39
C HIS A 36 -8.61 1.72 -5.08
N ILE A 37 -9.17 0.63 -4.53
CA ILE A 37 -8.59 -0.06 -3.38
C ILE A 37 -8.00 -1.40 -3.79
N LEU A 38 -6.79 -1.67 -3.30
CA LEU A 38 -6.23 -3.01 -3.23
C LEU A 38 -6.16 -3.43 -1.77
N VAL A 39 -6.38 -4.72 -1.51
CA VAL A 39 -6.24 -5.30 -0.17
C VAL A 39 -5.04 -6.23 -0.16
N ALA A 40 -4.09 -5.97 0.73
CA ALA A 40 -2.97 -6.84 0.99
C ALA A 40 -3.38 -7.92 2.00
N ASP A 41 -4.08 -8.95 1.53
CA ASP A 41 -4.66 -9.99 2.40
C ASP A 41 -3.62 -10.77 3.23
N SER A 42 -2.36 -10.80 2.80
CA SER A 42 -1.26 -11.43 3.54
C SER A 42 -0.62 -10.52 4.61
N ILE A 43 -0.95 -9.23 4.64
CA ILE A 43 -0.36 -8.23 5.54
C ILE A 43 -1.41 -7.82 6.58
N GLU A 44 -1.22 -8.17 7.85
CA GLU A 44 -2.18 -7.84 8.91
C GLU A 44 -2.29 -6.32 9.12
N THR A 45 -1.15 -5.65 9.32
CA THR A 45 -1.01 -4.21 9.51
C THR A 45 0.30 -3.73 8.87
N TRP A 46 0.33 -2.48 8.39
CA TRP A 46 1.55 -1.88 7.84
C TRP A 46 2.57 -1.55 8.94
N ALA A 47 2.09 -1.06 10.08
CA ALA A 47 2.88 -0.85 11.28
C ALA A 47 1.98 -0.58 12.49
N THR A 48 2.47 -0.86 13.70
CA THR A 48 1.79 -0.53 14.96
C THR A 48 2.83 -0.05 15.97
N GLY A 49 2.59 1.09 16.62
CA GLY A 49 3.45 1.59 17.70
C GLY A 49 4.84 2.07 17.27
N VAL A 50 5.03 2.39 15.99
CA VAL A 50 6.31 2.88 15.45
C VAL A 50 6.31 4.40 15.37
N LYS A 51 7.49 5.01 15.56
CA LYS A 51 7.69 6.47 15.43
C LYS A 51 7.87 6.91 13.98
N THR A 52 8.40 6.04 13.13
CA THR A 52 8.71 6.36 11.73
C THR A 52 8.32 5.21 10.83
N ILE A 53 7.70 5.54 9.70
CA ILE A 53 7.38 4.61 8.62
C ILE A 53 8.07 5.12 7.36
N ILE A 54 8.78 4.22 6.67
CA ILE A 54 9.41 4.48 5.38
C ILE A 54 8.71 3.59 4.36
N ASN A 55 8.05 4.19 3.37
CA ASN A 55 7.44 3.50 2.24
C ASN A 55 8.30 3.73 1.01
N ARG A 56 8.63 2.65 0.29
CA ARG A 56 9.42 2.69 -0.95
C ARG A 56 8.59 2.11 -2.08
N LEU A 57 8.56 2.79 -3.22
CA LEU A 57 7.97 2.27 -4.45
C LEU A 57 9.10 1.71 -5.32
N ILE A 58 9.07 0.40 -5.54
CA ILE A 58 10.05 -0.31 -6.36
C ILE A 58 9.36 -0.76 -7.64
N ASP A 59 10.00 -0.57 -8.79
CA ASP A 59 9.46 -1.02 -10.06
C ASP A 59 9.79 -2.49 -10.39
N ALA A 60 9.37 -2.95 -11.58
CA ALA A 60 9.57 -4.31 -12.03
C ALA A 60 11.05 -4.69 -12.27
N ASN A 61 11.94 -3.71 -12.48
CA ASN A 61 13.38 -3.93 -12.65
C ASN A 61 14.12 -3.95 -11.31
N GLY A 62 13.44 -3.63 -10.21
CA GLY A 62 14.04 -3.50 -8.88
C GLY A 62 14.55 -2.10 -8.56
N ASP A 63 14.26 -1.11 -9.41
CA ASP A 63 14.67 0.28 -9.18
C ASP A 63 13.72 0.97 -8.20
N GLU A 64 14.27 1.72 -7.25
CA GLU A 64 13.48 2.63 -6.41
C GLU A 64 13.01 3.83 -7.24
N ARG A 65 11.69 4.02 -7.31
CA ARG A 65 11.04 5.11 -8.04
C ARG A 65 10.58 6.24 -7.14
N ASP A 66 10.27 5.94 -5.88
CA ASP A 66 9.86 6.95 -4.91
C ASP A 66 10.05 6.46 -3.47
N ILE A 67 10.21 7.39 -2.53
CA ILE A 67 10.34 7.13 -1.10
C ILE A 67 9.59 8.19 -0.28
N ILE A 68 8.73 7.73 0.63
CA ILE A 68 7.97 8.58 1.53
C ILE A 68 8.29 8.19 2.96
N THR A 69 8.76 9.15 3.76
CA THR A 69 9.00 8.98 5.19
C THR A 69 7.96 9.75 5.98
N GLN A 70 7.33 9.08 6.94
CA GLN A 70 6.35 9.68 7.85
C GLN A 70 6.81 9.47 9.30
N THR A 71 6.78 10.53 10.08
CA THR A 71 7.13 10.50 11.51
C THR A 71 5.91 10.94 12.32
N PHE A 72 5.63 10.24 13.42
CA PHE A 72 4.43 10.37 14.25
C PHE A 72 4.78 10.76 15.69
#